data_AF-A0AAQ0B0Z3-F1
#
_entry.id   AF-A0AAQ0B0Z3-F1
#
_cell.length_a   1.000
_cell.length_b   1.000
_cell.length_c   1.000
_cell.angle_alpha   90.00
_cell.angle_beta   90.00
_cell.angle_gamma   90.00
#
_symmetry.space_group_name_H-M   'P 1'
#
loop_
_entity.id
_entity.type
_entity.pdbx_description
1 polymer ?
#
loop_
_entity_poly.entity_id
_entity_poly.type
_entity_poly.pdbx_seq_one_letter_code
_entity_poly.pdbx_strand_id
1 'polypeptide(L)'
;MPSGFYRREMKKIIFSLLFLISAALLATEPISFVYFRNLFPLEEDISPESDITTDGRYPKFDTLVTISGEITPASKTDKAIIASLGGDFPYQASFKNRNEIQTVYLTEAQVSQLKKINKKGQLLEARLIYIGILKNKKRLFFLDKIATSNIPSDKSSCFADSLMGIKLGSNLSSATKSIEKQYGRPFDTVMRGEQKGNVFVIDQKTKTALYIYDGGEEFRDKVYSLQLSTYGDSRKELFNGLLFGDTADQVKEKLNIPFQIHPGGNPDDDIEILYYELSKCSFETKEGKIYSVFITEE
;
A
#
# COMPACT_ATOMS: atom_id res chain seq x y z
N MET A 1 -26.15 43.31 13.67
CA MET A 1 -26.00 41.85 13.69
C MET A 1 -26.76 41.31 12.48
N PRO A 2 -26.23 40.42 11.61
CA PRO A 2 -25.18 39.42 11.85
C PRO A 2 -24.00 39.52 10.83
N SER A 3 -22.82 39.93 11.27
CA SER A 3 -21.58 39.91 10.45
C SER A 3 -20.48 39.00 11.03
N GLY A 4 -20.74 38.37 12.18
CA GLY A 4 -19.76 37.53 12.89
C GLY A 4 -19.81 36.05 12.55
N PHE A 5 -20.97 35.51 12.12
CA PHE A 5 -21.15 34.08 11.90
C PHE A 5 -20.58 33.62 10.54
N TYR A 6 -20.86 34.37 9.47
CA TYR A 6 -20.33 34.08 8.13
C TYR A 6 -18.80 34.15 8.02
N ARG A 7 -18.16 35.00 8.82
CA ARG A 7 -16.69 35.17 8.81
C ARG A 7 -15.94 34.02 9.50
N ARG A 8 -16.61 33.28 10.39
CA ARG A 8 -16.02 32.17 11.15
C ARG A 8 -16.12 30.85 10.37
N GLU A 9 -17.23 30.63 9.67
CA GLU A 9 -17.46 29.47 8.80
C GLU A 9 -16.56 29.51 7.54
N MET A 10 -16.44 30.65 6.86
CA MET A 10 -15.50 30.79 5.73
C MET A 10 -14.04 30.56 6.14
N LYS A 11 -13.63 30.98 7.35
CA LYS A 11 -12.27 30.74 7.83
C LYS A 11 -11.99 29.25 8.08
N LYS A 12 -12.98 28.46 8.49
CA LYS A 12 -12.83 27.01 8.65
C LYS A 12 -12.74 26.30 7.29
N ILE A 13 -13.57 26.69 6.33
CA ILE A 13 -13.52 26.13 4.96
C ILE A 13 -12.19 26.47 4.29
N ILE A 14 -11.69 27.70 4.45
CA ILE A 14 -10.39 28.13 3.93
C ILE A 14 -9.23 27.41 4.64
N PHE A 15 -9.32 27.16 5.95
CA PHE A 15 -8.31 26.37 6.68
C PHE A 15 -8.30 24.90 6.25
N SER A 16 -9.47 24.28 6.03
CA SER A 16 -9.58 22.91 5.53
C SER A 16 -9.12 22.79 4.07
N LEU A 17 -9.42 23.77 3.21
CA LEU A 17 -8.87 23.84 1.85
C LEU A 17 -7.36 24.06 1.86
N LEU A 18 -6.83 24.92 2.75
CA LEU A 18 -5.39 25.13 2.89
C LEU A 18 -4.68 23.86 3.39
N PHE A 19 -5.27 23.11 4.32
CA PHE A 19 -4.70 21.84 4.80
C PHE A 19 -4.68 20.76 3.70
N LEU A 20 -5.73 20.68 2.88
CA LEU A 20 -5.79 19.80 1.71
C LEU A 20 -4.80 20.21 0.61
N ILE A 21 -4.60 21.51 0.41
CA ILE A 21 -3.63 22.05 -0.56
C ILE A 21 -2.19 21.85 -0.06
N SER A 22 -1.92 21.97 1.25
CA SER A 22 -0.58 21.75 1.79
C SER A 22 -0.15 20.28 1.80
N ALA A 23 -1.09 19.34 1.94
CA ALA A 23 -0.81 17.91 1.74
C ALA A 23 -0.56 17.58 0.25
N ALA A 24 -1.22 18.28 -0.67
CA ALA A 24 -1.04 18.09 -2.12
C ALA A 24 0.28 18.70 -2.66
N LEU A 25 0.88 19.67 -1.96
CA LEU A 25 2.10 20.36 -2.40
C LEU A 25 3.42 19.65 -2.00
N LEU A 26 3.36 18.57 -1.21
CA LEU A 26 4.53 17.77 -0.82
C LEU A 26 4.54 16.35 -1.40
N ALA A 27 3.48 15.91 -2.09
CA ALA A 27 3.46 14.62 -2.77
C ALA A 27 4.24 14.70 -4.09
N THR A 28 5.56 14.54 -4.02
CA THR A 28 6.39 14.33 -5.23
C THR A 28 6.24 12.93 -5.81
N GLU A 29 5.44 12.05 -5.22
CA GLU A 29 5.30 10.66 -5.64
C GLU A 29 3.83 10.25 -5.90
N PRO A 30 3.55 9.51 -6.99
CA PRO A 30 2.20 9.08 -7.35
C PRO A 30 1.53 8.17 -6.29
N ILE A 31 0.22 8.31 -6.08
CA ILE A 31 -0.53 7.65 -4.99
C ILE A 31 -0.92 6.19 -5.32
N SER A 32 -1.25 5.39 -4.30
CA SER A 32 -1.73 4.01 -4.47
C SER A 32 -3.25 3.90 -4.68
N PHE A 33 -3.70 2.74 -5.18
CA PHE A 33 -5.13 2.47 -5.37
C PHE A 33 -5.93 2.42 -4.06
N VAL A 34 -5.43 1.74 -3.01
CA VAL A 34 -6.04 1.75 -1.66
C VAL A 34 -6.13 3.17 -1.12
N TYR A 35 -5.02 3.92 -1.14
CA TYR A 35 -5.01 5.26 -0.56
C TYR A 35 -6.02 6.17 -1.26
N PHE A 36 -6.07 6.11 -2.58
CA PHE A 36 -7.07 6.84 -3.36
C PHE A 36 -8.51 6.45 -2.99
N ARG A 37 -8.81 5.16 -2.85
CA ARG A 37 -10.17 4.69 -2.46
C ARG A 37 -10.56 5.15 -1.05
N ASN A 38 -9.60 5.28 -0.13
CA ASN A 38 -9.86 5.79 1.21
C ASN A 38 -10.15 7.30 1.21
N LEU A 39 -9.53 8.06 0.30
CA LEU A 39 -9.83 9.47 0.10
C LEU A 39 -11.20 9.69 -0.57
N PHE A 40 -11.64 8.73 -1.40
CA PHE A 40 -12.89 8.78 -2.14
C PHE A 40 -13.75 7.53 -1.87
N PRO A 41 -14.29 7.37 -0.64
CA PRO A 41 -15.18 6.26 -0.33
C PRO A 41 -16.49 6.40 -1.14
N LEU A 42 -17.08 5.25 -1.48
CA LEU A 42 -18.40 5.20 -2.09
C LEU A 42 -19.47 5.27 -1.00
N GLU A 43 -20.29 6.30 -1.06
CA GLU A 43 -21.47 6.44 -0.23
C GLU A 43 -22.57 5.47 -0.70
N GLU A 44 -23.55 5.23 0.16
CA GLU A 44 -24.73 4.44 -0.20
C GLU A 44 -25.63 5.21 -1.17
N ASP A 45 -26.44 4.48 -1.92
CA ASP A 45 -27.29 5.07 -2.94
C ASP A 45 -28.27 6.08 -2.32
N ILE A 46 -28.16 7.34 -2.76
CA ILE A 46 -29.01 8.44 -2.29
C ILE A 46 -30.42 8.33 -2.90
N SER A 47 -30.57 7.58 -4.00
CA SER A 47 -31.85 7.43 -4.70
C SER A 47 -32.12 5.98 -5.11
N PRO A 48 -32.97 5.24 -4.36
CA PRO A 48 -33.25 3.83 -4.63
C PRO A 48 -34.00 3.58 -5.95
N GLU A 49 -34.52 4.63 -6.60
CA GLU A 49 -35.28 4.53 -7.86
C GLU A 49 -34.41 4.67 -9.11
N SER A 50 -33.13 5.04 -8.98
CA SER A 50 -32.23 5.15 -10.12
C SER A 50 -31.69 3.78 -10.55
N ASP A 51 -31.65 3.52 -11.86
CA ASP A 51 -31.04 2.32 -12.40
C ASP A 51 -29.51 2.33 -12.28
N ILE A 52 -28.90 3.52 -12.40
CA ILE A 52 -27.46 3.75 -12.24
C ILE A 52 -27.25 5.12 -11.59
N THR A 53 -26.79 5.13 -10.34
CA THR A 53 -26.27 6.34 -9.68
C THR A 53 -24.75 6.31 -9.69
N THR A 54 -24.10 7.39 -10.13
CA THR A 54 -22.63 7.51 -10.12
C THR A 54 -22.14 8.56 -9.14
N ASP A 55 -20.94 8.35 -8.61
CA ASP A 55 -20.18 9.39 -7.91
C ASP A 55 -19.77 10.49 -8.89
N GLY A 56 -20.38 11.67 -8.75
CA GLY A 56 -20.16 12.82 -9.63
C GLY A 56 -18.84 13.57 -9.42
N ARG A 57 -17.97 13.13 -8.49
CA ARG A 57 -16.69 13.80 -8.22
C ARG A 57 -15.65 13.58 -9.32
N TYR A 58 -15.77 12.51 -10.11
CA TYR A 58 -14.83 12.10 -11.16
C TYR A 58 -13.33 12.32 -10.81
N PRO A 59 -12.88 11.88 -9.62
CA PRO A 59 -11.54 12.19 -9.15
C PRO A 59 -10.49 11.56 -10.08
N LYS A 60 -9.44 12.35 -10.32
CA LYS A 60 -8.26 11.93 -11.08
C LYS A 60 -7.09 11.78 -10.13
N PHE A 61 -6.24 10.79 -10.39
CA PHE A 61 -5.01 10.61 -9.63
C PHE A 61 -3.91 10.03 -10.50
N ASP A 62 -2.68 10.40 -10.16
CA ASP A 62 -1.47 9.85 -10.75
C ASP A 62 -1.01 8.66 -9.90
N THR A 63 -0.63 7.56 -10.54
CA THR A 63 -0.14 6.34 -9.88
C THR A 63 0.98 5.66 -10.68
N LEU A 64 1.85 4.92 -10.00
CA LEU A 64 2.89 4.09 -10.63
C LEU A 64 2.38 2.67 -10.83
N VAL A 65 2.46 2.17 -12.05
CA VAL A 65 1.88 0.87 -12.43
C VAL A 65 2.81 0.04 -13.30
N THR A 66 2.67 -1.27 -13.18
CA THR A 66 3.13 -2.24 -14.18
C THR A 66 1.90 -2.90 -14.80
N ILE A 67 1.98 -3.35 -16.05
CA ILE A 67 0.85 -4.05 -16.70
C ILE A 67 0.99 -5.55 -16.42
N SER A 68 0.01 -6.12 -15.72
CA SER A 68 0.05 -7.50 -15.20
C SER A 68 -0.83 -8.48 -15.99
N GLY A 69 -0.91 -8.32 -17.31
CA GLY A 69 -1.72 -9.17 -18.19
C GLY A 69 -1.76 -8.65 -19.63
N GLU A 70 -2.53 -9.33 -20.47
CA GLU A 70 -2.80 -8.86 -21.84
C GLU A 70 -3.90 -7.81 -21.86
N ILE A 71 -3.87 -6.94 -22.88
CA ILE A 71 -4.97 -6.02 -23.17
C ILE A 71 -6.07 -6.84 -23.85
N THR A 72 -7.25 -6.89 -23.24
CA THR A 72 -8.39 -7.67 -23.75
C THR A 72 -9.61 -6.76 -24.00
N PRO A 73 -10.60 -7.19 -24.79
CA PRO A 73 -11.86 -6.45 -24.90
C PRO A 73 -12.57 -6.34 -23.55
N ALA A 74 -13.18 -5.19 -23.27
CA ALA A 74 -14.01 -5.01 -22.09
C ALA A 74 -15.22 -5.98 -22.10
N SER A 75 -15.63 -6.43 -20.92
CA SER A 75 -16.77 -7.35 -20.77
C SER A 75 -18.07 -6.75 -21.31
N LYS A 76 -19.04 -7.57 -21.73
CA LYS A 76 -20.35 -7.08 -22.21
C LYS A 76 -21.04 -6.21 -21.16
N THR A 77 -20.98 -6.63 -19.90
CA THR A 77 -21.56 -5.91 -18.76
C THR A 77 -20.90 -4.56 -18.54
N ASP A 78 -19.56 -4.50 -18.57
CA ASP A 78 -18.84 -3.24 -18.40
C ASP A 78 -19.04 -2.30 -19.56
N LYS A 79 -19.06 -2.81 -20.81
CA LYS A 79 -19.37 -2.02 -21.99
C LYS A 79 -20.74 -1.33 -21.90
N ALA A 80 -21.76 -2.04 -21.43
CA ALA A 80 -23.09 -1.45 -21.28
C ALA A 80 -23.09 -0.30 -20.25
N ILE A 81 -22.40 -0.51 -19.12
CA ILE A 81 -22.26 0.52 -18.08
C ILE A 81 -21.49 1.72 -18.63
N ILE A 82 -20.32 1.50 -19.24
CA ILE A 82 -19.48 2.57 -19.81
C ILE A 82 -20.23 3.36 -20.87
N ALA A 83 -20.98 2.69 -21.75
CA ALA A 83 -21.81 3.34 -22.77
C ALA A 83 -22.92 4.21 -22.15
N SER A 84 -23.55 3.77 -21.04
CA SER A 84 -24.54 4.58 -20.32
C SER A 84 -23.96 5.88 -19.73
N LEU A 85 -22.65 5.91 -19.51
CA LEU A 85 -21.91 7.10 -19.05
C LEU A 85 -21.42 7.99 -20.21
N GLY A 86 -21.75 7.64 -21.47
CA GLY A 86 -21.30 8.34 -22.67
C GLY A 86 -19.83 8.10 -23.01
N GLY A 87 -19.18 7.09 -22.40
CA GLY A 87 -17.79 6.74 -22.66
C GLY A 87 -17.63 5.67 -23.75
N ASP A 88 -16.49 5.71 -24.45
CA ASP A 88 -16.09 4.65 -25.39
C ASP A 88 -14.72 4.08 -24.97
N PHE A 89 -14.76 3.03 -24.13
CA PHE A 89 -13.58 2.31 -23.66
C PHE A 89 -13.72 0.82 -23.95
N PRO A 90 -13.48 0.40 -25.21
CA PRO A 90 -13.78 -0.94 -25.66
C PRO A 90 -12.80 -2.02 -25.15
N TYR A 91 -11.71 -1.62 -24.51
CA TYR A 91 -10.65 -2.50 -24.01
C TYR A 91 -10.44 -2.35 -22.50
N GLN A 92 -9.80 -3.35 -21.91
CA GLN A 92 -9.39 -3.37 -20.52
C GLN A 92 -7.97 -3.94 -20.38
N ALA A 93 -7.27 -3.55 -19.33
CA ALA A 93 -5.98 -4.10 -18.94
C ALA A 93 -5.84 -4.14 -17.42
N SER A 94 -5.04 -5.09 -16.93
CA SER A 94 -4.71 -5.21 -15.51
C SER A 94 -3.52 -4.32 -15.17
N PHE A 95 -3.76 -3.26 -14.41
CA PHE A 95 -2.72 -2.37 -13.92
C PHE A 95 -2.39 -2.76 -12.49
N LYS A 96 -1.12 -3.10 -12.26
CA LYS A 96 -0.60 -3.45 -10.95
C LYS A 96 0.13 -2.26 -10.35
N ASN A 97 -0.42 -1.72 -9.25
CA ASN A 97 0.26 -0.77 -8.38
C ASN A 97 0.57 -1.51 -7.06
N ARG A 98 1.85 -1.65 -6.72
CA ARG A 98 2.29 -2.45 -5.56
C ARG A 98 1.70 -3.87 -5.62
N ASN A 99 0.94 -4.32 -4.60
CA ASN A 99 0.28 -5.64 -4.59
C ASN A 99 -1.15 -5.60 -5.15
N GLU A 100 -1.64 -4.44 -5.55
CA GLU A 100 -3.00 -4.29 -6.05
C GLU A 100 -3.04 -4.39 -7.55
N ILE A 101 -3.95 -5.21 -8.06
CA ILE A 101 -4.28 -5.26 -9.48
C ILE A 101 -5.66 -4.63 -9.64
N GLN A 102 -5.75 -3.62 -10.48
CA GLN A 102 -7.02 -2.99 -10.87
C GLN A 102 -7.23 -3.14 -12.36
N THR A 103 -8.47 -3.41 -12.74
CA THR A 103 -8.91 -3.34 -14.13
C THR A 103 -9.03 -1.88 -14.54
N VAL A 104 -8.29 -1.49 -15.57
CA VAL A 104 -8.34 -0.15 -16.16
C VAL A 104 -8.88 -0.24 -17.58
N TYR A 105 -9.88 0.56 -17.88
CA TYR A 105 -10.53 0.63 -19.19
C TYR A 105 -9.81 1.62 -20.10
N LEU A 106 -9.70 1.25 -21.38
CA LEU A 106 -8.82 1.88 -22.35
C LEU A 106 -9.57 2.17 -23.66
N THR A 107 -9.25 3.32 -24.25
CA THR A 107 -9.60 3.65 -25.65
C THR A 107 -8.65 2.96 -26.63
N GLU A 108 -9.02 2.88 -27.92
CA GLU A 108 -8.13 2.36 -28.97
C GLU A 108 -6.79 3.10 -29.08
N ALA A 109 -6.83 4.43 -28.92
CA ALA A 109 -5.64 5.27 -28.95
C ALA A 109 -4.67 4.91 -27.80
N GLN A 110 -5.22 4.67 -26.61
CA GLN A 110 -4.44 4.28 -25.43
C GLN A 110 -3.86 2.88 -25.55
N VAL A 111 -4.61 1.92 -26.12
CA VAL A 111 -4.07 0.59 -26.44
C VAL A 111 -2.88 0.71 -27.40
N SER A 112 -3.00 1.55 -28.42
CA SER A 112 -1.94 1.78 -29.39
C SER A 112 -0.71 2.44 -28.76
N GLN A 113 -0.92 3.39 -27.84
CA GLN A 113 0.17 4.01 -27.07
C GLN A 113 0.85 2.99 -26.15
N LEU A 114 0.08 2.19 -25.42
CA LEU A 114 0.58 1.15 -24.52
C LEU A 114 1.41 0.11 -25.27
N LYS A 115 0.96 -0.35 -26.45
CA LYS A 115 1.75 -1.28 -27.27
C LYS A 115 3.13 -0.75 -27.67
N LYS A 116 3.31 0.58 -27.73
CA LYS A 116 4.61 1.22 -28.04
C LYS A 116 5.53 1.31 -26.83
N ILE A 117 4.97 1.48 -25.63
CA ILE A 117 5.75 1.78 -24.40
C ILE A 117 5.76 0.64 -23.39
N ASN A 118 4.94 -0.39 -23.54
CA ASN A 118 4.81 -1.49 -22.59
C ASN A 118 5.84 -2.58 -22.88
N LYS A 119 6.95 -2.56 -22.16
CA LYS A 119 7.85 -3.72 -22.03
C LYS A 119 7.48 -4.50 -20.78
N LYS A 120 7.59 -5.83 -20.83
CA LYS A 120 7.28 -6.71 -19.69
C LYS A 120 8.03 -6.25 -18.43
N GLY A 121 7.30 -5.94 -17.36
CA GLY A 121 7.85 -5.47 -16.09
C GLY A 121 8.25 -3.99 -16.03
N GLN A 122 8.02 -3.20 -17.10
CA GLN A 122 8.33 -1.77 -17.11
C GLN A 122 7.35 -1.00 -16.23
N LEU A 123 7.90 -0.10 -15.40
CA LEU A 123 7.12 0.82 -14.57
C LEU A 123 6.67 2.03 -15.41
N LEU A 124 5.39 2.35 -15.31
CA LEU A 124 4.74 3.45 -16.02
C LEU A 124 4.08 4.38 -15.00
N GLU A 125 4.05 5.67 -15.33
CA GLU A 125 3.23 6.64 -14.63
C GLU A 125 1.90 6.75 -15.36
N ALA A 126 0.81 6.46 -14.66
CA ALA A 126 -0.55 6.49 -15.19
C ALA A 126 -1.40 7.49 -14.43
N ARG A 127 -2.07 8.38 -15.16
CA ARG A 127 -3.18 9.16 -14.64
C ARG A 127 -4.47 8.41 -14.90
N LEU A 128 -5.22 8.16 -13.85
CA LEU A 128 -6.49 7.42 -13.92
C LEU A 128 -7.65 8.32 -13.54
N ILE A 129 -8.78 8.15 -14.23
CA ILE A 129 -10.08 8.72 -13.88
C ILE A 129 -10.87 7.64 -13.17
N TYR A 130 -11.50 8.00 -12.07
CA TYR A 130 -12.35 7.12 -11.29
C TYR A 130 -13.82 7.44 -11.49
N ILE A 131 -14.63 6.40 -11.71
CA ILE A 131 -16.08 6.48 -11.66
C ILE A 131 -16.60 5.42 -10.68
N GLY A 132 -17.23 5.92 -9.63
CA GLY A 132 -17.98 5.12 -8.67
C GLY A 132 -19.40 4.86 -9.12
N ILE A 133 -19.88 3.62 -9.02
CA ILE A 133 -21.30 3.27 -9.22
C ILE A 133 -21.86 2.95 -7.84
N LEU A 134 -22.77 3.79 -7.34
CA LEU A 134 -23.24 3.74 -5.95
C LEU A 134 -24.10 2.49 -5.70
N LYS A 135 -25.04 2.19 -6.61
CA LYS A 135 -26.03 1.10 -6.48
C LYS A 135 -25.42 -0.27 -6.19
N ASN A 136 -24.32 -0.63 -6.84
CA ASN A 136 -23.64 -1.92 -6.67
C ASN A 136 -22.21 -1.75 -6.11
N LYS A 137 -21.87 -0.56 -5.60
CA LYS A 137 -20.54 -0.17 -5.10
C LYS A 137 -19.40 -0.53 -6.07
N LYS A 138 -19.69 -0.65 -7.37
CA LYS A 138 -18.70 -1.00 -8.40
C LYS A 138 -17.83 0.22 -8.71
N ARG A 139 -16.57 -0.05 -9.01
CA ARG A 139 -15.56 0.96 -9.29
C ARG A 139 -15.00 0.73 -10.68
N LEU A 140 -15.04 1.76 -11.50
CA LEU A 140 -14.45 1.74 -12.84
C LEU A 140 -13.28 2.72 -12.86
N PHE A 141 -12.12 2.25 -13.33
CA PHE A 141 -10.94 3.07 -13.55
C PHE A 141 -10.72 3.21 -15.05
N PHE A 142 -10.54 4.44 -15.52
CA PHE A 142 -10.28 4.75 -16.93
C PHE A 142 -8.90 5.36 -17.04
N LEU A 143 -8.15 4.99 -18.07
CA LEU A 143 -6.89 5.66 -18.33
C LEU A 143 -7.17 7.08 -18.85
N ASP A 144 -6.50 8.08 -18.29
CA ASP A 144 -6.48 9.46 -18.80
C ASP A 144 -5.18 9.67 -19.60
N LYS A 145 -4.05 9.47 -18.92
CA LYS A 145 -2.70 9.69 -19.46
C LYS A 145 -1.76 8.56 -19.03
N ILE A 146 -0.78 8.24 -19.87
CA ILE A 146 0.29 7.31 -19.52
C ILE A 146 1.63 7.78 -20.07
N ALA A 147 2.68 7.59 -19.29
CA ALA A 147 4.06 7.90 -19.64
C ALA A 147 5.01 6.85 -19.07
N THR A 148 6.21 6.77 -19.64
CA THR A 148 7.32 6.02 -19.03
C THR A 148 7.73 6.72 -17.74
N SER A 149 7.85 5.97 -16.65
CA SER A 149 8.32 6.54 -15.40
C SER A 149 9.84 6.69 -15.42
N ASN A 150 10.33 7.85 -14.98
CA ASN A 150 11.75 8.07 -14.65
C ASN A 150 12.06 7.71 -13.20
N ILE A 151 11.02 7.37 -12.42
CA ILE A 151 11.19 6.87 -11.06
C ILE A 151 11.77 5.46 -11.21
N PRO A 152 12.94 5.17 -10.60
CA PRO A 152 13.51 3.83 -10.59
C PRO A 152 12.42 2.84 -10.22
N SER A 153 12.31 1.74 -10.98
CA SER A 153 11.26 0.77 -10.71
C SER A 153 11.39 0.29 -9.27
N ASP A 154 10.43 0.70 -8.44
CA ASP A 154 10.25 0.29 -7.05
C ASP A 154 11.18 0.97 -6.02
N LYS A 155 10.95 2.26 -5.75
CA LYS A 155 11.32 2.84 -4.44
C LYS A 155 10.32 2.46 -3.33
N SER A 156 9.12 1.98 -3.69
CA SER A 156 8.04 1.61 -2.76
C SER A 156 8.30 0.36 -1.94
N SER A 157 9.39 -0.36 -2.19
CA SER A 157 9.76 -1.51 -1.42
C SER A 157 10.92 -1.15 -0.49
N CYS A 158 10.65 -1.02 0.80
CA CYS A 158 11.51 -1.77 1.69
C CYS A 158 11.32 -3.24 1.26
N PHE A 159 12.29 -3.70 0.46
CA PHE A 159 12.33 -4.89 -0.39
C PHE A 159 12.21 -6.20 0.40
N ALA A 160 10.99 -6.51 0.82
CA ALA A 160 10.66 -7.80 1.38
C ALA A 160 9.14 -8.00 1.30
N ASP A 161 8.66 -8.57 0.20
CA ASP A 161 7.41 -9.33 0.27
C ASP A 161 7.62 -10.63 1.07
N SER A 162 8.83 -10.86 1.57
CA SER A 162 9.19 -11.95 2.44
C SER A 162 10.25 -11.58 3.48
N LEU A 163 10.12 -12.13 4.69
CA LEU A 163 11.11 -12.04 5.75
C LEU A 163 11.44 -13.46 6.22
N MET A 164 12.71 -13.78 6.40
CA MET A 164 13.16 -15.14 6.76
C MET A 164 12.65 -16.22 5.77
N GLY A 165 12.47 -15.87 4.50
CA GLY A 165 11.93 -16.76 3.47
C GLY A 165 10.42 -17.00 3.53
N ILE A 166 9.70 -16.29 4.41
CA ILE A 166 8.23 -16.35 4.52
C ILE A 166 7.63 -15.21 3.73
N LYS A 167 6.81 -15.53 2.74
CA LYS A 167 6.15 -14.52 1.89
C LYS A 167 4.85 -14.02 2.52
N LEU A 168 4.62 -12.71 2.48
CA LEU A 168 3.34 -12.08 2.75
C LEU A 168 2.27 -12.61 1.78
N GLY A 169 1.03 -12.73 2.26
CA GLY A 169 -0.11 -13.29 1.54
C GLY A 169 -0.08 -14.82 1.38
N SER A 170 1.01 -15.49 1.79
CA SER A 170 1.11 -16.95 1.74
C SER A 170 0.22 -17.62 2.79
N ASN A 171 -0.02 -18.93 2.63
CA ASN A 171 -0.83 -19.69 3.59
C ASN A 171 -0.15 -19.78 4.97
N LEU A 172 -0.83 -19.26 6.01
CA LEU A 172 -0.32 -19.17 7.37
C LEU A 172 0.04 -20.53 7.98
N SER A 173 -0.80 -21.55 7.78
CA SER A 173 -0.56 -22.89 8.34
C SER A 173 0.72 -23.51 7.74
N SER A 174 0.91 -23.36 6.43
CA SER A 174 2.11 -23.85 5.75
C SER A 174 3.36 -23.11 6.22
N ALA A 175 3.32 -21.77 6.28
CA ALA A 175 4.43 -20.95 6.75
C ALA A 175 4.83 -21.31 8.20
N THR A 176 3.84 -21.35 9.10
CA THR A 176 4.04 -21.68 10.52
C THR A 176 4.65 -23.07 10.69
N LYS A 177 4.14 -24.10 9.97
CA LYS A 177 4.71 -25.45 10.00
C LYS A 177 6.15 -25.52 9.50
N SER A 178 6.53 -24.68 8.53
CA SER A 178 7.90 -24.64 8.03
C SER A 178 8.86 -24.09 9.09
N ILE A 179 8.45 -23.01 9.77
CA ILE A 179 9.21 -22.42 10.87
C ILE A 179 9.27 -23.35 12.09
N GLU A 180 8.16 -24.01 12.42
CA GLU A 180 8.12 -25.00 13.50
C GLU A 180 9.13 -26.13 13.33
N LYS A 181 9.33 -26.60 12.08
CA LYS A 181 10.32 -27.63 11.78
C LYS A 181 11.75 -27.15 11.98
N GLN A 182 12.02 -25.86 11.80
CA GLN A 182 13.37 -25.30 11.89
C GLN A 182 13.72 -24.85 13.31
N TYR A 183 12.79 -24.21 14.00
CA TYR A 183 13.05 -23.51 15.27
C TYR A 183 12.24 -24.06 16.45
N GLY A 184 11.40 -25.07 16.23
CA GLY A 184 10.53 -25.65 17.26
C GLY A 184 9.16 -24.97 17.33
N ARG A 185 8.32 -25.45 18.25
CA ARG A 185 6.95 -24.95 18.43
C ARG A 185 6.93 -23.45 18.78
N PRO A 186 5.83 -22.73 18.48
CA PRO A 186 5.67 -21.35 18.91
C PRO A 186 5.92 -21.25 20.42
N PHE A 187 6.75 -20.29 20.81
CA PHE A 187 7.03 -19.96 22.20
C PHE A 187 5.79 -19.34 22.86
N ASP A 188 5.09 -18.47 22.14
CA ASP A 188 3.91 -17.76 22.63
C ASP A 188 3.00 -17.34 21.47
N THR A 189 1.82 -16.82 21.82
CA THR A 189 0.90 -16.14 20.90
C THR A 189 0.59 -14.75 21.41
N VAL A 190 0.61 -13.77 20.52
CA VAL A 190 0.36 -12.35 20.83
C VAL A 190 -0.79 -11.81 20.00
N MET A 191 -1.39 -10.71 20.45
CA MET A 191 -2.41 -9.98 19.71
C MET A 191 -1.89 -8.61 19.30
N ARG A 192 -2.17 -8.19 18.07
CA ARG A 192 -1.92 -6.83 17.56
C ARG A 192 -3.18 -6.33 16.87
N GLY A 193 -3.98 -5.55 17.60
CA GLY A 193 -5.33 -5.22 17.17
C GLY A 193 -6.16 -6.50 17.01
N GLU A 194 -6.68 -6.73 15.81
CA GLU A 194 -7.46 -7.93 15.47
C GLU A 194 -6.59 -9.11 14.98
N GLN A 195 -5.30 -8.89 14.75
CA GLN A 195 -4.39 -9.92 14.24
C GLN A 195 -3.86 -10.79 15.37
N LYS A 196 -3.83 -12.10 15.13
CA LYS A 196 -3.18 -13.07 16.00
C LYS A 196 -1.80 -13.42 15.47
N GLY A 197 -0.78 -13.26 16.32
CA GLY A 197 0.62 -13.56 16.02
C GLY A 197 1.12 -14.82 16.72
N ASN A 198 1.84 -15.68 16.00
CA ASN A 198 2.66 -16.75 16.58
C ASN A 198 4.10 -16.25 16.76
N VAL A 199 4.69 -16.47 17.94
CA VAL A 199 6.05 -16.04 18.27
C VAL A 199 6.98 -17.23 18.28
N PHE A 200 8.09 -17.14 17.54
CA PHE A 200 9.14 -18.14 17.46
C PHE A 200 10.46 -17.56 17.95
N VAL A 201 11.09 -18.18 18.94
CA VAL A 201 12.47 -17.84 19.30
C VAL A 201 13.40 -18.53 18.31
N ILE A 202 14.02 -17.77 17.41
CA ILE A 202 14.88 -18.31 16.35
C ILE A 202 16.36 -18.34 16.74
N ASP A 203 16.76 -17.54 17.72
CA ASP A 203 18.10 -17.60 18.33
C ASP A 203 18.00 -17.22 19.82
N GLN A 204 18.29 -18.19 20.70
CA GLN A 204 18.25 -17.98 22.15
C GLN A 204 19.40 -17.10 22.66
N LYS A 205 20.58 -17.16 22.02
CA LYS A 205 21.77 -16.43 22.49
C LYS A 205 21.58 -14.93 22.33
N THR A 206 21.09 -14.52 21.16
CA THR A 206 20.82 -13.12 20.85
C THR A 206 19.40 -12.70 21.20
N LYS A 207 18.58 -13.62 21.74
CA LYS A 207 17.16 -13.40 22.03
C LYS A 207 16.43 -12.85 20.80
N THR A 208 16.64 -13.48 19.65
CA THR A 208 16.00 -13.08 18.39
C THR A 208 14.71 -13.86 18.20
N ALA A 209 13.61 -13.15 17.96
CA ALA A 209 12.28 -13.70 17.79
C ALA A 209 11.66 -13.28 16.45
N LEU A 210 10.98 -14.22 15.81
CA LEU A 210 10.16 -14.04 14.63
C LEU A 210 8.69 -14.10 15.02
N TYR A 211 7.93 -13.10 14.58
CA TYR A 211 6.50 -13.00 14.78
C TYR A 211 5.82 -13.17 13.42
N ILE A 212 4.81 -14.04 13.35
CA ILE A 212 4.01 -14.29 12.15
C ILE A 212 2.56 -13.99 12.49
N TYR A 213 2.00 -12.94 11.91
CA TYR A 213 0.64 -12.49 12.15
C TYR A 213 -0.30 -12.89 11.01
N ASP A 214 -1.51 -13.28 11.39
CA ASP A 214 -2.62 -13.45 10.45
C ASP A 214 -3.22 -12.10 10.02
N GLY A 215 -4.15 -12.11 9.06
CA GLY A 215 -4.79 -10.90 8.55
C GLY A 215 -6.11 -10.53 9.21
N GLY A 216 -6.34 -10.95 10.46
CA GLY A 216 -7.61 -10.70 11.15
C GLY A 216 -8.78 -11.48 10.54
N GLU A 217 -10.03 -11.13 10.87
CA GLU A 217 -11.22 -11.94 10.58
C GLU A 217 -11.37 -12.34 9.10
N GLU A 218 -11.07 -11.44 8.18
CA GLU A 218 -11.25 -11.66 6.74
C GLU A 218 -10.14 -12.53 6.11
N PHE A 219 -8.94 -12.57 6.72
CA PHE A 219 -7.75 -13.20 6.13
C PHE A 219 -6.95 -14.05 7.13
N ARG A 220 -7.64 -14.73 8.07
CA ARG A 220 -7.01 -15.56 9.13
C ARG A 220 -6.11 -16.69 8.59
N ASP A 221 -6.30 -17.12 7.35
CA ASP A 221 -5.53 -18.20 6.73
C ASP A 221 -4.26 -17.72 6.02
N LYS A 222 -3.98 -16.41 6.01
CA LYS A 222 -2.84 -15.81 5.32
C LYS A 222 -1.86 -15.16 6.28
N VAL A 223 -0.57 -15.20 5.91
CA VAL A 223 0.47 -14.38 6.54
C VAL A 223 0.24 -12.94 6.10
N TYR A 224 -0.13 -12.06 7.03
CA TYR A 224 -0.44 -10.67 6.70
C TYR A 224 0.66 -9.71 7.12
N SER A 225 1.30 -10.00 8.25
CA SER A 225 2.48 -9.25 8.67
C SER A 225 3.52 -10.14 9.35
N LEU A 226 4.77 -9.71 9.27
CA LEU A 226 5.93 -10.40 9.84
C LEU A 226 6.77 -9.40 10.60
N GLN A 227 7.26 -9.80 11.76
CA GLN A 227 8.23 -9.00 12.53
C GLN A 227 9.42 -9.87 12.90
N LEU A 228 10.63 -9.34 12.75
CA LEU A 228 11.83 -9.96 13.27
C LEU A 228 12.49 -8.97 14.22
N SER A 229 12.65 -9.38 15.48
CA SER A 229 13.21 -8.54 16.53
C SER A 229 14.34 -9.26 17.25
N THR A 230 15.35 -8.51 17.68
CA THR A 230 16.42 -9.00 18.55
C THR A 230 16.47 -8.20 19.84
N TYR A 231 16.69 -8.88 20.96
CA TYR A 231 16.81 -8.27 22.29
C TYR A 231 18.20 -8.47 22.90
N GLY A 232 19.19 -8.72 22.04
CA GLY A 232 20.60 -8.84 22.36
C GLY A 232 21.45 -8.41 21.16
N ASP A 233 22.75 -8.69 21.18
CA ASP A 233 23.71 -8.20 20.17
C ASP A 233 23.72 -9.04 18.88
N SER A 234 22.55 -9.23 18.25
CA SER A 234 22.49 -9.88 16.94
C SER A 234 23.08 -8.98 15.86
N ARG A 235 23.85 -9.58 14.95
CA ARG A 235 24.30 -8.96 13.69
C ARG A 235 23.74 -9.71 12.48
N LYS A 236 22.60 -10.38 12.67
CA LYS A 236 21.93 -11.12 11.60
C LYS A 236 21.52 -10.17 10.48
N GLU A 237 21.74 -10.61 9.25
CA GLU A 237 21.25 -9.92 8.06
C GLU A 237 19.73 -10.03 7.96
N LEU A 238 19.09 -8.88 7.75
CA LEU A 238 17.66 -8.73 7.52
C LEU A 238 17.35 -8.92 6.03
N PHE A 239 17.96 -8.08 5.19
CA PHE A 239 17.94 -8.16 3.72
C PHE A 239 18.90 -7.12 3.13
N ASN A 240 19.35 -7.33 1.89
CA ASN A 240 20.16 -6.37 1.13
C ASN A 240 21.38 -5.82 1.91
N GLY A 241 22.05 -6.67 2.70
CA GLY A 241 23.21 -6.28 3.52
C GLY A 241 22.88 -5.42 4.73
N LEU A 242 21.60 -5.17 5.03
CA LEU A 242 21.14 -4.52 6.26
C LEU A 242 21.16 -5.52 7.40
N LEU A 243 21.76 -5.12 8.53
CA LEU A 243 21.96 -5.97 9.70
C LEU A 243 21.23 -5.39 10.90
N PHE A 244 20.87 -6.26 11.85
CA PHE A 244 20.63 -5.77 13.21
C PHE A 244 21.84 -5.00 13.75
N GLY A 245 21.57 -3.95 14.53
CA GLY A 245 22.58 -3.05 15.06
C GLY A 245 23.05 -1.94 14.12
N ASP A 246 22.60 -1.91 12.87
CA ASP A 246 22.85 -0.78 11.96
C ASP A 246 22.13 0.48 12.46
N THR A 247 22.66 1.65 12.15
CA THR A 247 22.06 2.95 12.48
C THR A 247 21.11 3.43 11.39
N ALA A 248 20.26 4.41 11.70
CA ALA A 248 19.36 5.02 10.71
C ALA A 248 20.08 5.54 9.46
N ASP A 249 21.27 6.13 9.62
CA ASP A 249 22.06 6.64 8.50
C ASP A 249 22.66 5.51 7.65
N GLN A 250 23.12 4.42 8.27
CA GLN A 250 23.55 3.23 7.54
C GLN A 250 22.40 2.58 6.77
N VAL A 251 21.19 2.55 7.35
CA VAL A 251 19.98 2.07 6.68
C VAL A 251 19.65 2.94 5.47
N LYS A 252 19.67 4.28 5.62
CA LYS A 252 19.47 5.24 4.53
C LYS A 252 20.50 5.06 3.41
N GLU A 253 21.77 4.87 3.77
CA GLU A 253 22.86 4.68 2.79
C GLU A 253 22.70 3.36 2.03
N LYS A 254 22.48 2.25 2.74
CA LYS A 254 22.37 0.91 2.14
C LYS A 254 21.13 0.76 1.26
N LEU A 255 20.01 1.34 1.68
CA LEU A 255 18.74 1.22 0.95
C LEU A 255 18.51 2.37 -0.03
N ASN A 256 19.25 3.47 0.10
CA ASN A 256 19.10 4.69 -0.70
C ASN A 256 17.66 5.25 -0.65
N ILE A 257 17.06 5.28 0.55
CA ILE A 257 15.67 5.69 0.81
C ILE A 257 15.62 6.84 1.83
N PRO A 258 14.80 7.88 1.61
CA PRO A 258 14.59 8.96 2.57
C PRO A 258 13.58 8.54 3.65
N PHE A 259 14.03 7.87 4.70
CA PHE A 259 13.19 7.49 5.83
C PHE A 259 12.69 8.71 6.62
N GLN A 260 11.42 8.66 7.01
CA GLN A 260 10.81 9.51 8.03
C GLN A 260 11.01 8.83 9.40
N ILE A 261 11.19 9.64 10.46
CA ILE A 261 11.44 9.16 11.82
C ILE A 261 10.25 9.58 12.68
N HIS A 262 9.60 8.60 13.30
CA HIS A 262 8.58 8.85 14.32
C HIS A 262 9.08 8.43 15.70
N PRO A 263 8.77 9.18 16.77
CA PRO A 263 8.94 8.67 18.11
C PRO A 263 8.05 7.43 18.30
N GLY A 264 8.56 6.44 19.02
CA GLY A 264 7.79 5.27 19.43
C GLY A 264 6.58 5.62 20.30
N GLY A 265 5.72 4.63 20.55
CA GLY A 265 4.44 4.83 21.25
C GLY A 265 4.55 5.33 22.70
N ASN A 266 5.74 5.25 23.31
CA ASN A 266 6.00 5.74 24.65
C ASN A 266 7.16 6.76 24.61
N PRO A 267 6.94 8.04 24.99
CA PRO A 267 7.96 9.08 24.95
C PRO A 267 9.14 8.87 25.92
N ASP A 268 8.98 7.97 26.91
CA ASP A 268 10.06 7.61 27.84
C ASP A 268 10.96 6.48 27.32
N ASP A 269 10.53 5.78 26.26
CA ASP A 269 11.33 4.75 25.61
C ASP A 269 12.17 5.38 24.49
N ASP A 270 13.48 5.10 24.50
CA ASP A 270 14.40 5.51 23.43
C ASP A 270 14.20 4.60 22.19
N ILE A 271 12.98 4.61 21.66
CA ILE A 271 12.56 3.86 20.49
C ILE A 271 12.13 4.85 19.41
N GLU A 272 12.73 4.73 18.24
CA GLU A 272 12.28 5.45 17.06
C GLU A 272 11.83 4.46 15.99
N ILE A 273 10.83 4.86 15.22
CA ILE A 273 10.31 4.09 14.10
C ILE A 273 10.78 4.78 12.83
N LEU A 274 11.70 4.14 12.11
CA LEU A 274 12.08 4.52 10.76
C LEU A 274 11.06 3.91 9.81
N TYR A 275 10.29 4.76 9.16
CA TYR A 275 9.32 4.32 8.18
C TYR A 275 9.48 5.13 6.91
N TYR A 276 9.09 4.54 5.79
CA TYR A 276 8.96 5.23 4.54
C TYR A 276 7.51 5.10 4.11
N GLU A 277 6.82 6.21 3.89
CA GLU A 277 5.36 6.26 3.67
C GLU A 277 4.89 5.39 2.49
N LEU A 278 5.77 5.11 1.53
CA LEU A 278 5.45 4.25 0.40
C LEU A 278 5.82 2.79 0.62
N SER A 279 6.41 2.47 1.76
CA SER A 279 6.88 1.14 2.12
C SER A 279 5.97 0.45 3.13
N LYS A 280 5.77 -0.84 2.86
CA LYS A 280 5.15 -1.77 3.82
C LYS A 280 6.11 -2.31 4.87
N CYS A 281 7.33 -1.75 4.97
CA CYS A 281 8.22 -2.05 6.08
C CYS A 281 8.56 -0.82 6.90
N SER A 282 8.75 -1.08 8.19
CA SER A 282 9.32 -0.15 9.13
C SER A 282 10.43 -0.83 9.91
N PHE A 283 11.36 -0.03 10.39
CA PHE A 283 12.38 -0.47 11.33
C PHE A 283 12.15 0.23 12.66
N GLU A 284 12.40 -0.49 13.75
CA GLU A 284 12.45 0.11 15.07
C GLU A 284 13.92 0.17 15.50
N THR A 285 14.33 1.35 15.95
CA THR A 285 15.62 1.59 16.58
C THR A 285 15.46 1.59 18.09
N LYS A 286 16.51 1.16 18.78
CA LYS A 286 16.70 1.36 20.22
C LYS A 286 18.14 1.79 20.42
N GLU A 287 18.37 2.87 21.17
CA GLU A 287 19.71 3.47 21.30
C GLU A 287 20.34 3.79 19.92
N GLY A 288 19.49 4.28 19.00
CA GLY A 288 19.88 4.65 17.63
C GLY A 288 20.24 3.48 16.71
N LYS A 289 19.99 2.22 17.11
CA LYS A 289 20.33 1.01 16.35
C LYS A 289 19.12 0.14 16.05
N ILE A 290 19.04 -0.40 14.83
CA ILE A 290 17.95 -1.31 14.42
C ILE A 290 17.94 -2.55 15.30
N TYR A 291 16.83 -2.77 16.00
CA TYR A 291 16.57 -4.00 16.76
C TYR A 291 15.34 -4.75 16.26
N SER A 292 14.48 -4.10 15.47
CA SER A 292 13.31 -4.73 14.87
C SER A 292 13.11 -4.30 13.43
N VAL A 293 12.61 -5.23 12.62
CA VAL A 293 12.04 -4.96 11.30
C VAL A 293 10.64 -5.56 11.23
N PHE A 294 9.71 -4.78 10.70
CA PHE A 294 8.32 -5.17 10.51
C PHE A 294 7.97 -5.02 9.03
N ILE A 295 7.33 -6.02 8.44
CA ILE A 295 6.75 -5.97 7.09
C ILE A 295 5.27 -6.34 7.14
N THR A 296 4.43 -5.71 6.32
CA THR A 296 2.98 -5.95 6.27
C THR A 296 2.43 -5.98 4.85
N GLU A 297 1.23 -6.53 4.64
CA GLU A 297 0.49 -6.46 3.38
C GLU A 297 -0.16 -5.10 3.11
N GLU A 298 -0.19 -4.19 4.08
CA GLU A 298 -0.74 -2.82 3.94
C GLU A 298 0.27 -1.82 3.41
#